data_AF-A0A4R2SDL0-F1
#
_entry.id   AF-A0A4R2SDL0-F1
#
_cell.length_a   1.000
_cell.length_b   1.000
_cell.length_c   1.000
_cell.angle_alpha   90.00
_cell.angle_beta   90.00
_cell.angle_gamma   90.00
#
_symmetry.space_group_name_H-M   'P 1'
#
loop_
_entity.id
_entity.type
_entity.pdbx_description
1 polymer ?
#
loop_
_entity_poly.entity_id
_entity_poly.type
_entity_poly.pdbx_seq_one_letter_code
_entity_poly.pdbx_strand_id
1 'polypeptide(L)'
;MSPCWRAADLRQGERFRGTVLIFAGYGQRPMIFPVTCDGGVTADLPDGVVFPDYKGADLSVPPERLFYEARVDGEVTGTSFGRPSVRLEHVGDLRHMVPGWLRRNIR
;
A
#
# COMPACT_ATOMS: atom_id res chain seq x y z
N MET A 1 -1.54 17.05 7.18
CA MET A 1 -1.29 16.49 5.83
C MET A 1 -0.19 15.46 5.98
N SER A 2 -0.44 14.20 5.65
CA SER A 2 0.62 13.17 5.65
C SER A 2 1.64 13.55 4.56
N PRO A 3 2.94 13.60 4.86
CA PRO A 3 3.93 14.02 3.87
C PRO A 3 3.94 13.04 2.71
N CYS A 4 3.79 13.56 1.50
CA CYS A 4 4.06 12.80 0.28
C CYS A 4 5.55 12.40 0.31
N TRP A 5 5.81 11.10 0.24
CA TRP A 5 7.14 10.56 -0.03
C TRP A 5 7.11 9.92 -1.42
N ARG A 6 8.12 10.18 -2.25
CA ARG A 6 8.28 9.45 -3.51
C ARG A 6 9.06 8.18 -3.22
N ALA A 7 8.75 7.10 -3.93
CA ALA A 7 9.54 5.87 -3.85
C ALA A 7 11.04 6.13 -4.06
N ALA A 8 11.40 7.04 -4.98
CA ALA A 8 12.80 7.41 -5.24
C ALA A 8 13.51 8.11 -4.07
N ASP A 9 12.76 8.68 -3.11
CA ASP A 9 13.33 9.40 -1.97
C ASP A 9 13.62 8.46 -0.79
N LEU A 10 13.08 7.24 -0.80
CA LEU A 10 13.22 6.25 0.25
C LEU A 10 14.60 5.59 0.23
N ARG A 11 15.32 5.68 1.35
CA ARG A 11 16.63 5.05 1.54
C ARG A 11 16.51 3.84 2.46
N GLN A 12 17.32 2.82 2.19
CA GLN A 12 17.38 1.63 3.05
C GLN A 12 17.66 2.01 4.51
N GLY A 13 16.91 1.42 5.43
CA GLY A 13 16.97 1.70 6.88
C GLY A 13 16.16 2.93 7.32
N GLU A 14 15.60 3.71 6.39
CA GLU A 14 14.70 4.80 6.77
C GLU A 14 13.38 4.25 7.29
N ARG A 15 12.91 4.88 8.38
CA ARG A 15 11.60 4.63 8.96
C ARG A 15 10.62 5.68 8.51
N PHE A 16 9.39 5.27 8.25
CA PHE A 16 8.31 6.15 7.88
C PHE A 16 7.04 5.82 8.64
N ARG A 17 6.19 6.84 8.76
CA ARG A 17 4.88 6.77 9.38
C ARG A 17 3.90 7.62 8.60
N GLY A 18 2.71 7.09 8.34
CA GLY A 18 1.69 7.88 7.67
C GLY A 18 0.45 7.09 7.28
N THR A 19 -0.40 7.75 6.50
CA THR A 19 -1.56 7.12 5.87
C THR A 19 -1.19 6.69 4.46
N VAL A 20 -1.47 5.45 4.12
CA VAL A 20 -1.22 4.86 2.79
C VAL A 20 -2.49 4.19 2.27
N LEU A 21 -2.55 4.02 0.95
CA LEU A 21 -3.43 3.08 0.30
C LEU A 21 -2.71 1.75 0.15
N ILE A 22 -3.28 0.66 0.63
CA ILE A 22 -2.81 -0.70 0.42
C ILE A 22 -3.67 -1.32 -0.68
N PHE A 23 -3.05 -1.73 -1.77
CA PHE A 23 -3.64 -2.59 -2.78
C PHE A 23 -3.35 -4.04 -2.41
N ALA A 24 -4.37 -4.77 -1.97
CA ALA A 24 -4.26 -6.17 -1.59
C ALA A 24 -3.82 -7.06 -2.77
N GLY A 25 -4.17 -6.67 -4.01
CA GLY A 25 -3.67 -7.23 -5.26
C GLY A 25 -3.98 -8.71 -5.50
N TYR A 26 -3.72 -9.20 -6.71
CA TYR A 26 -3.99 -10.58 -7.17
C TYR A 26 -2.84 -11.57 -6.90
N GLY A 27 -1.88 -11.21 -6.04
CA GLY A 27 -0.65 -11.96 -5.80
C GLY A 27 -0.23 -11.98 -4.33
N GLN A 28 0.85 -12.72 -4.01
CA GLN A 28 1.25 -12.97 -2.61
C GLN A 28 1.82 -11.76 -1.86
N ARG A 29 2.06 -10.62 -2.53
CA ARG A 29 2.61 -9.41 -1.91
C ARG A 29 1.78 -8.17 -2.26
N PRO A 30 1.18 -7.50 -1.28
CA PRO A 30 0.44 -6.27 -1.51
C PRO A 30 1.37 -5.11 -1.88
N MET A 31 0.82 -4.15 -2.61
CA MET A 31 1.50 -2.89 -2.92
C MET A 31 0.93 -1.77 -2.07
N ILE A 32 1.77 -0.87 -1.58
CA ILE A 32 1.32 0.33 -0.87
C ILE A 32 1.62 1.58 -1.68
N PHE A 33 0.72 2.55 -1.59
CA PHE A 33 0.78 3.83 -2.29
C PHE A 33 0.62 4.94 -1.25
N PRO A 34 1.46 5.99 -1.27
CA PRO A 34 1.15 7.22 -0.57
C PRO A 34 -0.18 7.78 -1.10
N VAL A 35 -1.10 8.19 -0.21
CA VAL A 35 -2.47 8.64 -0.59
C VAL A 35 -2.45 9.80 -1.61
N THR A 36 -1.37 10.58 -1.65
CA THR A 36 -1.27 11.83 -2.42
C THR A 36 -0.33 11.80 -3.62
N CYS A 37 0.38 10.68 -3.90
CA CYS A 37 1.46 10.67 -4.89
C CYS A 37 1.60 9.35 -5.66
N ASP A 38 2.05 9.47 -6.93
CA ASP A 38 2.35 8.33 -7.80
C ASP A 38 3.74 7.76 -7.48
N GLY A 39 3.77 6.51 -7.02
CA GLY A 39 5.01 5.84 -6.63
C GLY A 39 4.75 4.69 -5.65
N GLY A 40 3.94 3.72 -6.04
CA GLY A 40 3.67 2.55 -5.21
C GLY A 40 4.95 1.75 -4.95
N VAL A 41 5.09 1.21 -3.73
CA VAL A 41 6.18 0.33 -3.32
C VAL A 41 5.62 -1.02 -2.89
N THR A 42 6.38 -2.09 -3.11
CA THR A 42 6.00 -3.42 -2.60
C THR A 42 6.18 -3.43 -1.09
N ALA A 43 5.18 -3.93 -0.37
CA ALA A 43 5.23 -4.03 1.08
C ALA A 43 5.11 -5.47 1.55
N ASP A 44 5.97 -5.83 2.50
CA ASP A 44 5.74 -6.97 3.37
C ASP A 44 4.86 -6.51 4.54
N LEU A 45 3.69 -7.13 4.70
CA LEU A 45 2.79 -6.86 5.83
C LEU A 45 3.27 -7.62 7.08
N PRO A 46 2.97 -7.12 8.28
CA PRO A 46 3.15 -7.90 9.48
C PRO A 46 2.18 -9.09 9.50
N ASP A 47 2.58 -10.14 10.22
CA ASP A 47 1.75 -11.33 10.39
C ASP A 47 0.41 -10.99 11.05
N GLY A 48 -0.66 -11.65 10.60
CA GLY A 48 -1.99 -11.50 11.18
C GLY A 48 -2.79 -10.28 10.74
N VAL A 49 -2.31 -9.48 9.77
CA VAL A 49 -3.13 -8.42 9.16
C VAL A 49 -4.32 -9.03 8.42
N VAL A 50 -5.53 -8.62 8.81
CA VAL A 50 -6.78 -9.05 8.19
C VAL A 50 -7.39 -7.87 7.44
N PHE A 51 -7.56 -8.03 6.12
CA PHE A 51 -8.29 -7.06 5.31
C PHE A 51 -9.79 -7.23 5.49
N PRO A 52 -10.53 -6.19 5.93
CA PRO A 52 -11.96 -6.27 6.12
C PRO A 52 -12.65 -6.55 4.77
N ASP A 53 -13.64 -7.43 4.76
CA ASP A 53 -14.43 -7.78 3.57
C ASP A 53 -13.63 -8.36 2.38
N TYR A 54 -12.35 -8.68 2.58
CA TYR A 54 -11.51 -9.30 1.56
C TYR A 54 -11.91 -10.77 1.38
N LYS A 55 -12.44 -11.09 0.19
CA LYS A 55 -12.85 -12.46 -0.20
C LYS A 55 -11.85 -13.15 -1.12
N GLY A 56 -10.63 -12.63 -1.19
CA GLY A 56 -9.63 -13.02 -2.17
C GLY A 56 -9.57 -12.03 -3.34
N ALA A 57 -8.48 -12.12 -4.08
CA ALA A 57 -8.24 -11.37 -5.29
C ALA A 57 -7.85 -12.36 -6.39
N ASP A 58 -8.82 -12.71 -7.22
CA ASP A 58 -8.58 -13.28 -8.53
C ASP A 58 -8.94 -12.26 -9.61
N LEU A 59 -8.59 -12.51 -10.88
CA LEU A 59 -8.81 -11.57 -11.98
C LEU A 59 -10.29 -11.18 -12.20
N SER A 60 -11.25 -11.84 -11.55
CA SER A 60 -12.68 -11.48 -11.60
C SER A 60 -13.07 -10.40 -10.59
N VAL A 61 -12.23 -10.14 -9.59
CA VAL A 61 -12.51 -9.11 -8.57
C VAL A 61 -12.16 -7.74 -9.11
N PRO A 62 -13.11 -6.80 -9.16
CA PRO A 62 -12.84 -5.44 -9.63
C PRO A 62 -11.76 -4.75 -8.77
N PRO A 63 -10.78 -4.04 -9.37
CA PRO A 63 -9.69 -3.40 -8.65
C PRO A 63 -10.16 -2.49 -7.50
N GLU A 64 -11.32 -1.87 -7.61
CA GLU A 64 -11.90 -0.97 -6.61
C GLU A 64 -12.15 -1.67 -5.27
N ARG A 65 -12.36 -2.99 -5.29
CA ARG A 65 -12.58 -3.82 -4.10
C ARG A 65 -11.29 -4.23 -3.40
N LEU A 66 -10.14 -3.88 -3.97
CA LEU A 66 -8.83 -4.33 -3.50
C LEU A 66 -8.00 -3.22 -2.86
N PHE A 67 -8.54 -2.00 -2.76
CA PHE A 67 -7.88 -0.88 -2.13
C PHE A 67 -8.39 -0.62 -0.71
N TYR A 68 -7.44 -0.39 0.19
CA TYR A 68 -7.69 -0.12 1.60
C TYR A 68 -6.88 1.10 2.01
N GLU A 69 -7.43 1.97 2.83
CA GLU A 69 -6.66 2.99 3.52
C GLU A 69 -6.22 2.44 4.88
N ALA A 70 -4.97 2.71 5.26
CA ALA A 70 -4.43 2.31 6.55
C ALA A 70 -3.48 3.37 7.09
N ARG A 71 -3.39 3.43 8.43
CA ARG A 71 -2.28 4.07 9.11
C ARG A 71 -1.17 3.04 9.30
N VAL A 72 0.04 3.39 8.88
CA VAL A 72 1.17 2.45 8.90
C VAL A 72 2.39 3.07 9.55
N ASP A 73 3.18 2.21 10.18
CA ASP A 73 4.56 2.43 10.54
C ASP A 73 5.40 1.37 9.81
N GLY A 74 6.52 1.77 9.21
CA GLY A 74 7.32 0.86 8.40
C GLY A 74 8.77 1.28 8.22
N GLU A 75 9.54 0.37 7.65
CA GLU A 75 10.97 0.51 7.39
C GLU A 75 11.27 0.11 5.94
N VAL A 76 12.15 0.87 5.29
CA VAL A 76 12.68 0.51 3.96
C VAL A 76 13.72 -0.59 4.12
N THR A 77 13.40 -1.81 3.70
CA THR A 77 14.29 -2.98 3.90
C THR A 77 15.32 -3.15 2.80
N GLY A 78 15.12 -2.51 1.65
CA GLY A 78 16.10 -2.50 0.56
C GLY A 78 15.57 -1.83 -0.69
N THR A 79 16.46 -1.61 -1.66
CA THR A 79 16.11 -1.04 -2.97
C THR A 79 16.70 -1.90 -4.06
N SER A 80 15.83 -2.46 -4.92
CA SER A 80 16.24 -3.33 -6.04
C SER A 80 15.72 -2.73 -7.34
N PHE A 81 16.59 -2.56 -8.33
CA PHE A 81 16.24 -1.96 -9.64
C PHE A 81 15.51 -0.60 -9.52
N GLY A 82 15.92 0.23 -8.55
CA GLY A 82 15.30 1.53 -8.28
C GLY A 82 13.91 1.46 -7.62
N ARG A 83 13.48 0.28 -7.17
CA ARG A 83 12.22 0.06 -6.45
C ARG A 83 12.49 -0.25 -4.98
N PRO A 84 12.02 0.61 -4.05
CA PRO A 84 12.08 0.30 -2.63
C PRO A 84 11.19 -0.89 -2.30
N SER A 85 11.69 -1.75 -1.42
CA SER A 85 10.89 -2.71 -0.66
C SER A 85 10.75 -2.17 0.75
N VAL A 86 9.55 -2.29 1.31
CA VAL A 86 9.28 -1.86 2.68
C VAL A 86 8.71 -3.01 3.48
N ARG A 87 9.05 -3.05 4.77
CA ARG A 87 8.40 -3.91 5.75
C ARG A 87 7.55 -3.03 6.65
N LEU A 88 6.27 -3.34 6.74
CA LEU A 88 5.38 -2.66 7.68
C LEU A 88 5.53 -3.32 9.06
N GLU A 89 5.80 -2.52 10.06
CA GLU A 89 5.88 -2.95 11.46
C GLU A 89 4.50 -2.88 12.13
N HIS A 90 3.67 -1.91 11.72
CA HIS A 90 2.33 -1.71 12.24
C HIS A 90 1.36 -1.30 11.13
N VAL A 91 0.14 -1.86 11.19
CA VAL A 91 -0.99 -1.50 10.31
C VAL A 91 -2.22 -1.31 11.19
N GLY A 92 -2.75 -0.09 11.22
CA GLY A 92 -3.92 0.29 12.01
C GLY A 92 -4.96 1.00 11.15
N ASP A 93 -6.19 1.11 11.70
CA ASP A 93 -7.32 1.81 11.08
C ASP A 93 -7.63 1.36 9.64
N LEU A 94 -7.39 0.07 9.35
CA LEU A 94 -7.55 -0.50 8.02
C LEU A 94 -9.03 -0.46 7.60
N ARG A 95 -9.32 0.24 6.50
CA ARG A 95 -10.68 0.38 5.97
C ARG A 95 -10.70 0.29 4.45
N HIS A 96 -11.75 -0.30 3.89
CA HIS A 96 -11.93 -0.32 2.45
C HIS A 96 -12.07 1.11 1.90
N MET A 97 -11.36 1.43 0.82
CA MET A 97 -11.39 2.75 0.20
C MET A 97 -11.13 2.65 -1.29
N VAL A 98 -11.99 3.26 -2.11
CA VAL A 98 -11.74 3.39 -3.55
C VAL A 98 -10.97 4.68 -3.83
N PRO A 99 -9.75 4.63 -4.40
CA PRO A 99 -8.96 5.83 -4.69
C PRO A 99 -9.67 6.74 -5.70
N GLY A 100 -9.59 8.05 -5.48
CA GLY A 100 -10.30 9.03 -6.32
C GLY A 100 -9.86 9.04 -7.78
N TRP A 101 -8.61 8.68 -8.07
CA TRP A 101 -8.09 8.54 -9.43
C TRP A 101 -8.61 7.27 -10.13
N LEU A 102 -8.86 6.20 -9.39
CA LEU A 102 -9.43 4.97 -9.93
C LEU A 102 -10.89 5.19 -10.36
N ARG A 103 -11.66 5.92 -9.53
CA ARG A 103 -13.05 6.29 -9.84
C ARG A 103 -13.22 7.05 -11.16
N ARG A 104 -12.19 7.76 -11.64
CA ARG A 104 -12.26 8.55 -12.88
C ARG A 104 -11.97 7.73 -14.13
N ASN A 105 -11.32 6.58 -13.99
CA ASN A 105 -10.88 5.73 -15.10
C ASN A 105 -11.75 4.49 -15.34
N ILE A 106 -12.76 4.26 -14.49
CA ILE A 106 -13.79 3.25 -14.70
C ILE A 106 -14.97 3.98 -15.37
N ARG A 107 -15.02 3.93 -16.70
CA ARG A 107 -16.16 4.38 -17.50
C ARG A 107 -16.62 3.24 -18.38
#